data_AF-A0A7Z8QVN2-F1
#
_entry.id   AF-A0A7Z8QVN2-F1
#
_cell.length_a   1.000
_cell.length_b   1.000
_cell.length_c   1.000
_cell.angle_alpha   90.00
_cell.angle_beta   90.00
_cell.angle_gamma   90.00
#
_symmetry.space_group_name_H-M   'P 1'
#
loop_
_entity.id
_entity.type
_entity.pdbx_description
1 polymer ?
#
loop_
_entity_poly.entity_id
_entity_poly.type
_entity_poly.pdbx_seq_one_letter_code
_entity_poly.pdbx_strand_id
1 'polypeptide(L)'
;ASDITEAIAARHEVTEGKPETRFIINAATKNTKLIEEIRPATEESGFKPLDTVLYSREIYKQTMGEGLTVHSGKNADALEEIENLTTEIMEILNNES
;
A
#
# COMPACT_ATOMS: atom_id res chain seq x y z
N ALA A 1 10.13 2.36 14.80
CA ALA A 1 9.70 2.68 13.42
C ALA A 1 10.77 3.42 12.62
N SER A 2 11.59 4.28 13.25
CA SER A 2 12.64 5.11 12.61
C SER A 2 13.66 4.37 11.73
N ASP A 3 14.19 3.23 12.19
CA ASP A 3 15.34 2.59 11.51
C ASP A 3 15.04 2.11 10.09
N ILE A 4 13.80 1.65 9.83
CA ILE A 4 13.43 1.09 8.53
C ILE A 4 13.24 2.22 7.51
N THR A 5 12.57 3.30 7.91
CA THR A 5 12.36 4.48 7.06
C THR A 5 13.68 5.17 6.71
N GLU A 6 14.60 5.29 7.67
CA GLU A 6 15.93 5.86 7.46
C GLU A 6 16.78 4.99 6.52
N ALA A 7 16.74 3.67 6.66
CA ALA A 7 17.48 2.75 5.78
C ALA A 7 16.96 2.77 4.32
N ILE A 8 15.64 2.95 4.13
CA ILE A 8 15.03 3.05 2.80
C ILE A 8 15.39 4.40 2.15
N ALA A 9 15.29 5.51 2.90
CA ALA A 9 15.64 6.84 2.42
C ALA A 9 17.13 6.94 2.00
N ALA A 10 18.04 6.43 2.84
CA ALA A 10 19.47 6.46 2.56
C ALA A 10 19.84 5.66 1.29
N ARG A 11 19.16 4.54 1.01
CA ARG A 11 19.39 3.81 -0.25
C ARG A 11 18.85 4.57 -1.45
N HIS A 12 17.68 5.16 -1.35
CA HIS A 12 17.03 5.87 -2.45
C HIS A 12 17.78 7.14 -2.87
N GLU A 13 18.40 7.84 -1.91
CA GLU A 13 19.28 8.99 -2.18
C GLU A 13 20.54 8.58 -2.95
N VAL A 14 21.12 7.42 -2.61
CA VAL A 14 22.33 6.89 -3.29
C VAL A 14 22.02 6.36 -4.68
N THR A 15 20.79 5.94 -4.96
CA THR A 15 20.38 5.35 -6.24
C THR A 15 19.62 6.30 -7.15
N GLU A 16 19.70 7.62 -6.91
CA GLU A 16 19.03 8.66 -7.70
C GLU A 16 17.53 8.38 -7.90
N GLY A 17 16.88 7.85 -6.86
CA GLY A 17 15.46 7.56 -6.90
C GLY A 17 15.07 6.21 -7.49
N LYS A 18 16.03 5.33 -7.84
CA LYS A 18 15.76 4.01 -8.45
C LYS A 18 15.99 2.84 -7.49
N PRO A 19 15.11 1.83 -7.44
CA PRO A 19 13.84 1.72 -8.16
C PRO A 19 12.79 2.70 -7.61
N GLU A 20 11.81 3.01 -8.44
CA GLU A 20 10.63 3.75 -8.01
C GLU A 20 10.01 3.03 -6.80
N THR A 21 9.81 3.78 -5.72
CA THR A 21 9.37 3.21 -4.44
C THR A 21 8.11 3.93 -3.97
N ARG A 22 7.16 3.17 -3.43
CA ARG A 22 5.86 3.65 -2.94
C ARG A 22 5.52 3.00 -1.61
N PHE A 23 4.76 3.72 -0.77
CA PHE A 23 4.15 3.14 0.42
C PHE A 23 2.77 2.58 0.11
N ILE A 24 2.43 1.44 0.73
CA ILE A 24 1.08 0.88 0.72
C ILE A 24 0.54 0.93 2.14
N ILE A 25 -0.61 1.58 2.34
CA ILE A 25 -1.28 1.58 3.64
C ILE A 25 -2.11 0.29 3.73
N ASN A 26 -1.64 -0.64 4.55
CA ASN A 26 -2.27 -1.94 4.74
C ASN A 26 -2.95 -2.06 6.11
N ALA A 27 -4.00 -2.88 6.17
CA ALA A 27 -4.76 -3.22 7.38
C ALA A 27 -5.33 -2.01 8.14
N ALA A 28 -5.66 -0.92 7.45
CA ALA A 28 -6.22 0.27 8.07
C ALA A 28 -7.56 -0.04 8.76
N THR A 29 -7.82 0.60 9.91
CA THR A 29 -9.10 0.49 10.59
C THR A 29 -9.99 1.65 10.17
N LYS A 30 -11.19 1.36 9.67
CA LYS A 30 -12.17 2.40 9.30
C LYS A 30 -12.45 3.32 10.49
N ASN A 31 -12.65 4.61 10.23
CA ASN A 31 -12.91 5.66 11.23
C ASN A 31 -11.77 5.93 12.23
N THR A 32 -10.53 5.57 11.87
CA THR A 32 -9.35 6.00 12.62
C THR A 32 -8.65 7.15 11.92
N LYS A 33 -8.07 8.07 12.70
CA LYS A 33 -7.22 9.15 12.18
C LYS A 33 -5.86 8.67 11.67
N LEU A 34 -5.59 7.37 11.77
CA LEU A 34 -4.30 6.78 11.41
C LEU A 34 -3.92 7.06 9.94
N ILE A 35 -4.88 7.07 9.03
CA ILE A 35 -4.63 7.39 7.62
C ILE A 35 -4.22 8.87 7.46
N GLU A 36 -4.87 9.77 8.20
CA GLU A 36 -4.57 11.21 8.20
C GLU A 36 -3.20 11.51 8.82
N GLU A 37 -2.78 10.71 9.79
CA GLU A 37 -1.48 10.86 10.47
C GLU A 37 -0.31 10.23 9.67
N ILE A 38 -0.54 9.10 8.99
CA ILE A 38 0.51 8.38 8.25
C ILE A 38 0.88 9.09 6.94
N ARG A 39 -0.09 9.64 6.20
CA ARG A 39 0.18 10.26 4.89
C ARG A 39 1.25 11.37 4.97
N PRO A 40 1.15 12.36 5.87
CA PRO A 40 2.19 13.38 6.03
C PRO A 40 3.56 12.78 6.39
N ALA A 41 3.60 11.81 7.30
CA ALA A 41 4.85 11.18 7.73
C ALA A 41 5.54 10.40 6.58
N THR A 42 4.76 9.79 5.68
CA THR A 42 5.31 9.13 4.49
C THR A 42 5.85 10.14 3.47
N GLU A 43 5.17 11.27 3.28
CA GLU A 43 5.64 12.33 2.38
C GLU A 43 6.95 12.97 2.88
N GLU A 44 7.08 13.17 4.20
CA GLU A 44 8.33 13.64 4.83
C GLU A 44 9.51 12.68 4.62
N SER A 45 9.24 11.37 4.48
CA SER A 45 10.27 10.36 4.22
C SER A 45 10.77 10.32 2.76
N GLY A 46 10.18 11.13 1.88
CA GLY A 46 10.58 11.23 0.46
C GLY A 46 9.88 10.25 -0.48
N PHE A 47 8.97 9.40 0.03
CA PHE A 47 8.23 8.44 -0.79
C PHE A 47 6.74 8.74 -0.76
N LYS A 48 6.11 8.70 -1.93
CA LYS A 48 4.66 8.88 -2.03
C LYS A 48 3.93 7.60 -1.62
N PRO A 49 2.91 7.67 -0.75
CA PRO A 49 1.98 6.57 -0.59
C PRO A 49 1.11 6.41 -1.84
N LEU A 50 0.69 5.17 -2.11
CA LEU A 50 -0.40 4.88 -3.04
C LEU A 50 -1.71 5.42 -2.47
N ASP A 51 -2.66 5.71 -3.37
CA ASP A 51 -3.94 6.28 -2.98
C ASP A 51 -4.89 5.24 -2.38
N THR A 52 -4.81 4.02 -2.89
CA THR A 52 -5.56 2.88 -2.39
C THR A 52 -5.10 2.50 -0.97
N VAL A 53 -6.08 2.42 -0.07
CA VAL A 53 -5.90 1.95 1.30
C VAL A 53 -6.56 0.58 1.45
N LEU A 54 -5.82 -0.41 1.91
CA LEU A 54 -6.38 -1.72 2.24
C LEU A 54 -6.89 -1.71 3.68
N TYR A 55 -8.18 -1.95 3.86
CA TYR A 55 -8.78 -1.97 5.18
C TYR A 55 -8.70 -3.36 5.81
N SER A 56 -8.64 -3.39 7.14
CA SER A 56 -8.79 -4.63 7.90
C SER A 56 -10.18 -5.22 7.66
N ARG A 57 -10.25 -6.28 6.85
CA ARG A 57 -11.49 -7.01 6.53
C ARG A 57 -11.32 -8.48 6.84
N GLU A 58 -12.39 -9.08 7.36
CA GLU A 58 -12.38 -10.51 7.74
C GLU A 58 -12.20 -11.43 6.52
N ILE A 59 -12.67 -11.00 5.35
CA ILE A 59 -12.54 -11.76 4.10
C ILE A 59 -11.07 -12.02 3.71
N TYR A 60 -10.15 -11.09 4.00
CA TYR A 60 -8.72 -11.29 3.74
C TYR A 60 -8.16 -12.42 4.62
N LYS A 61 -8.58 -12.50 5.89
CA LYS A 61 -8.16 -13.58 6.81
C LYS A 61 -8.79 -14.92 6.43
N GLN A 62 -10.08 -14.91 6.11
CA GLN A 62 -10.83 -16.11 5.74
C GLN A 62 -10.24 -16.76 4.49
N THR A 63 -10.11 -15.99 3.41
CA THR A 63 -9.59 -16.50 2.13
C THR A 63 -8.15 -16.97 2.26
N MET A 64 -7.31 -16.25 3.01
CA MET A 64 -5.95 -16.70 3.34
C MET A 64 -5.94 -18.05 4.07
N GLY A 65 -6.82 -18.25 5.06
CA GLY A 65 -6.93 -19.52 5.81
C GLY A 65 -7.42 -20.69 4.95
N GLU A 66 -8.18 -20.41 3.89
CA GLU A 66 -8.68 -21.39 2.92
C GLU A 66 -7.70 -21.64 1.75
N GLY A 67 -6.56 -20.94 1.70
CA GLY A 67 -5.62 -21.02 0.57
C GLY A 67 -6.16 -20.36 -0.71
N LEU A 68 -7.12 -19.45 -0.57
CA LEU A 68 -7.78 -18.72 -1.64
C LEU A 68 -7.36 -17.24 -1.63
N THR A 69 -7.85 -16.50 -2.63
CA THR A 69 -7.70 -15.04 -2.69
C THR A 69 -9.04 -14.35 -2.48
N VAL A 70 -9.03 -13.03 -2.35
CA VAL A 70 -10.26 -12.23 -2.20
C VAL A 70 -11.20 -12.39 -3.40
N HIS A 71 -10.67 -12.75 -4.58
CA HIS A 71 -11.44 -13.07 -5.79
C HIS A 71 -12.34 -14.28 -5.63
N SER A 72 -12.02 -15.19 -4.71
CA SER A 72 -12.89 -16.30 -4.33
C SER A 72 -13.93 -15.89 -3.27
N GLY A 73 -13.73 -14.75 -2.61
CA GLY A 73 -14.62 -14.18 -1.61
C GLY A 73 -15.74 -13.33 -2.23
N LYS A 74 -16.90 -13.28 -1.57
CA LYS A 74 -18.05 -12.44 -1.98
C LYS A 74 -18.05 -11.07 -1.28
N ASN A 75 -16.91 -10.37 -1.26
CA ASN A 75 -16.80 -9.05 -0.63
C ASN A 75 -16.44 -7.99 -1.68
N ALA A 76 -17.44 -7.20 -2.09
CA ALA A 76 -17.28 -6.21 -3.16
C ALA A 76 -16.22 -5.16 -2.82
N ASP A 77 -16.23 -4.63 -1.59
CA ASP A 77 -15.24 -3.61 -1.20
C ASP A 77 -13.80 -4.15 -1.22
N ALA A 78 -13.55 -5.39 -0.78
CA ALA A 78 -12.21 -5.97 -0.78
C ALA A 78 -11.72 -6.24 -2.21
N LEU A 79 -12.64 -6.60 -3.11
CA LEU A 79 -12.34 -6.72 -4.54
C LEU A 79 -11.96 -5.36 -5.10
N GLU A 80 -12.78 -4.33 -4.86
CA GLU A 80 -12.53 -2.97 -5.31
C GLU A 80 -11.19 -2.42 -4.82
N GLU A 81 -10.84 -2.66 -3.54
CA GLU A 81 -9.52 -2.32 -3.00
C GLU A 81 -8.37 -3.00 -3.75
N ILE A 82 -8.46 -4.29 -4.04
CA ILE A 82 -7.41 -5.02 -4.75
C ILE A 82 -7.32 -4.60 -6.22
N GLU A 83 -8.44 -4.39 -6.89
CA GLU A 83 -8.47 -3.93 -8.28
C GLU A 83 -7.88 -2.52 -8.39
N ASN A 84 -8.27 -1.58 -7.52
CA ASN A 84 -7.72 -0.21 -7.51
C ASN A 84 -6.22 -0.20 -7.23
N LEU A 85 -5.76 -0.98 -6.24
CA LEU A 85 -4.33 -1.13 -5.95
C LEU A 85 -3.57 -1.69 -7.16
N THR A 86 -4.15 -2.68 -7.83
CA THR A 86 -3.56 -3.29 -9.03
C THR A 86 -3.45 -2.27 -10.16
N THR A 87 -4.50 -1.48 -10.39
CA THR A 87 -4.51 -0.40 -11.38
C THR A 87 -3.41 0.62 -11.10
N GLU A 88 -3.29 1.12 -9.86
CA GLU A 88 -2.25 2.09 -9.50
C GLU A 88 -0.83 1.55 -9.73
N ILE A 89 -0.58 0.29 -9.36
CA ILE A 89 0.72 -0.36 -9.59
C ILE A 89 1.01 -0.47 -11.09
N MET A 90 0.02 -0.89 -11.88
CA MET A 90 0.18 -1.02 -13.34
C MET A 90 0.41 0.33 -14.01
N GLU A 91 -0.25 1.39 -13.55
CA GLU A 91 -0.01 2.75 -14.03
C GLU A 91 1.42 3.21 -13.76
N ILE A 92 1.96 2.95 -12.57
CA ILE A 92 3.35 3.29 -12.24
C ILE A 92 4.32 2.53 -13.15
N LEU A 93 4.15 1.20 -13.27
CA LEU A 93 5.02 0.37 -14.09
C LEU A 93 4.96 0.75 -15.58
N ASN A 94 3.79 1.15 -16.10
CA ASN A 94 3.64 1.57 -17.48
C ASN A 94 4.18 2.98 -17.73
N ASN A 95 4.11 3.87 -16.74
CA ASN A 95 4.63 5.24 -16.82
C ASN A 95 6.16 5.32 -16.67
N GLU A 96 6.84 4.22 -16.32
CA GLU A 96 8.31 4.11 -16.28
C GLU A 96 8.95 3.84 -17.67
N SER A 97 8.17 3.90 -18.76
CA SER A 97 8.64 3.68 -20.15
C SER A 97 9.22 4.93 -20.81
#